data_AF-A0A5C5UDQ8-F1
#
_entry.id   AF-A0A5C5UDQ8-F1
#
_cell.length_a   1.000
_cell.length_b   1.000
_cell.length_c   1.000
_cell.angle_alpha   90.00
_cell.angle_beta   90.00
_cell.angle_gamma   90.00
#
_symmetry.space_group_name_H-M   'P 1'
#
loop_
_entity.id
_entity.type
_entity.pdbx_description
1 polymer ?
#
loop_
_entity_poly.entity_id
_entity_poly.type
_entity_poly.pdbx_seq_one_letter_code
_entity_poly.pdbx_strand_id
1 'polypeptide(L)'
;MEADTRHAIQDDYAKEFAWCYGCGRLNPHGHHFRTSWQGEETVTFYEPKEEHTAIPGFVYGGLIASLIDCHGTGSASLALHRKNGFEPGSGEEPPRFVTASLHVDFMKPTPKGAMLRAIGKVEEIHPKKFRVSVEVFAGETLCAGGEVMAVVMPSSFGK
;
A
#
# COMPACT_ATOMS: atom_id res chain seq x y z
N MET A 1 20.95 0.52 7.39
CA MET A 1 19.63 0.02 6.98
C MET A 1 19.25 0.84 5.76
N GLU A 2 19.31 0.25 4.57
CA GLU A 2 19.10 1.00 3.33
C GLU A 2 17.63 1.41 3.25
N ALA A 3 17.39 2.69 2.99
CA ALA A 3 16.07 3.16 2.59
C ALA A 3 15.63 2.36 1.35
N ASP A 4 14.36 2.00 1.26
CA ASP A 4 13.83 1.35 0.06
C ASP A 4 14.01 2.29 -1.14
N THR A 5 15.01 1.99 -1.97
CA THR A 5 15.39 2.79 -3.14
C THR A 5 14.58 2.44 -4.38
N ARG A 6 13.66 1.47 -4.30
CA ARG A 6 12.80 1.12 -5.42
C ARG A 6 11.87 2.29 -5.76
N HIS A 7 11.66 2.46 -7.06
CA HIS A 7 10.67 3.41 -7.56
C HIS A 7 9.28 2.85 -7.30
N ALA A 8 8.48 3.58 -6.53
CA ALA A 8 7.16 3.15 -6.13
C ALA A 8 6.10 3.74 -7.05
N ILE A 9 4.98 3.03 -7.23
CA ILE A 9 3.89 3.50 -8.09
C ILE A 9 3.33 4.86 -7.64
N GLN A 10 3.41 5.15 -6.34
CA GLN A 10 3.00 6.42 -5.73
C GLN A 10 3.85 7.62 -6.16
N ASP A 11 5.09 7.37 -6.55
CA ASP A 11 6.02 8.43 -6.97
C ASP A 11 5.54 9.07 -8.29
N ASP A 12 4.83 8.29 -9.13
CA ASP A 12 4.36 8.69 -10.45
C ASP A 12 2.90 9.20 -10.47
N TYR A 13 2.17 9.15 -9.35
CA TYR A 13 0.79 9.66 -9.33
C TYR A 13 0.70 11.14 -9.71
N ALA A 14 -0.30 11.53 -10.49
CA ALA A 14 -0.53 12.94 -10.78
C ALA A 14 -0.76 13.74 -9.48
N LYS A 15 -0.40 15.03 -9.53
CA LYS A 15 -0.28 15.88 -8.32
C LYS A 15 -1.62 16.01 -7.60
N GLU A 16 -2.72 16.05 -8.34
CA GLU A 16 -4.09 16.11 -7.81
C GLU A 16 -4.48 14.88 -6.98
N PHE A 17 -3.86 13.72 -7.21
CA PHE A 17 -4.17 12.47 -6.49
C PHE A 17 -3.09 12.05 -5.49
N ALA A 18 -2.03 12.85 -5.33
CA ALA A 18 -0.86 12.55 -4.52
C ALA A 18 -0.95 13.08 -3.07
N TRP A 19 -2.16 13.26 -2.53
CA TRP A 19 -2.43 13.87 -1.21
C TRP A 19 -2.96 12.90 -0.14
N CYS A 20 -3.18 11.62 -0.47
CA CYS A 20 -3.65 10.62 0.48
C CYS A 20 -2.80 10.61 1.76
N TYR A 21 -3.43 10.54 2.93
CA TYR A 21 -2.73 10.48 4.22
C TYR A 21 -1.83 9.25 4.33
N GLY A 22 -2.21 8.12 3.72
CA GLY A 22 -1.36 6.94 3.71
C GLY A 22 -0.22 7.04 2.68
N CYS A 23 -0.52 7.21 1.40
CA CYS A 23 0.44 6.97 0.33
C CYS A 23 0.80 8.22 -0.51
N GLY A 24 0.20 9.38 -0.23
CA GLY A 24 0.40 10.59 -1.01
C GLY A 24 1.75 11.24 -0.75
N ARG A 25 2.61 11.37 -1.77
CA ARG A 25 3.93 12.02 -1.65
C ARG A 25 3.86 13.53 -1.36
N LEU A 26 2.73 14.18 -1.63
CA LEU A 26 2.55 15.63 -1.40
C LEU A 26 1.90 15.94 -0.05
N ASN A 27 1.45 14.95 0.72
CA ASN A 27 0.87 15.18 2.04
C ASN A 27 1.98 15.29 3.11
N PRO A 28 2.32 16.48 3.63
CA PRO A 28 3.45 16.65 4.56
C PRO A 28 3.29 15.92 5.89
N HIS A 29 2.07 15.49 6.22
CA HIS A 29 1.74 14.75 7.42
C HIS A 29 1.43 13.27 7.14
N GLY A 30 1.55 12.84 5.88
CA GLY A 30 1.22 11.49 5.49
C GLY A 30 2.24 10.44 5.96
N HIS A 31 1.84 9.18 5.89
CA HIS A 31 2.74 8.04 6.12
C HIS A 31 3.72 7.83 4.95
N HIS A 32 3.36 8.29 3.75
CA HIS A 32 4.14 8.11 2.53
C HIS A 32 4.47 6.64 2.24
N PHE A 33 3.46 5.76 2.33
CA PHE A 33 3.61 4.37 1.93
C PHE A 33 4.00 4.27 0.46
N ARG A 34 5.06 3.51 0.19
CA ARG A 34 5.65 3.31 -1.13
C ARG A 34 5.56 1.83 -1.49
N THR A 35 4.86 1.52 -2.58
CA THR A 35 4.60 0.15 -3.06
C THR A 35 5.32 -0.07 -4.37
N SER A 36 6.08 -1.15 -4.43
CA SER A 36 6.91 -1.52 -5.58
C SER A 36 6.79 -3.02 -5.86
N TRP A 37 7.31 -3.47 -7.00
CA TRP A 37 7.43 -4.89 -7.31
C TRP A 37 8.63 -5.54 -6.61
N GLN A 38 8.46 -6.79 -6.21
CA GLN A 38 9.50 -7.71 -5.77
C GLN A 38 9.22 -9.08 -6.40
N GLY A 39 9.78 -9.30 -7.60
CA GLY A 39 9.41 -10.45 -8.42
C GLY A 39 7.95 -10.37 -8.85
N GLU A 40 7.17 -11.40 -8.53
CA GLU A 40 5.73 -11.48 -8.82
C GLU A 40 4.85 -10.87 -7.71
N GLU A 41 5.44 -10.53 -6.56
CA GLU A 41 4.75 -9.94 -5.43
C GLU A 41 4.98 -8.43 -5.38
N THR A 42 4.11 -7.73 -4.67
CA THR A 42 4.29 -6.30 -4.36
C THR A 42 4.77 -6.15 -2.93
N VAL A 43 5.54 -5.10 -2.64
CA VAL A 43 6.06 -4.87 -1.30
C VAL A 43 6.05 -3.40 -0.90
N THR A 44 5.77 -3.16 0.38
CA THR A 44 5.93 -1.86 1.04
C THR A 44 6.68 -2.05 2.35
N PHE A 45 7.68 -1.20 2.57
CA PHE A 45 8.40 -1.09 3.84
C PHE A 45 7.97 0.17 4.56
N TYR A 46 7.74 0.09 5.87
CA TYR A 46 7.36 1.24 6.66
C TYR A 46 7.85 1.14 8.09
N GLU A 47 8.46 2.20 8.59
CA GLU A 47 8.88 2.32 9.99
C GLU A 47 7.84 3.13 10.77
N PRO A 48 7.10 2.51 11.71
CA PRO A 48 6.12 3.22 12.52
C PRO A 48 6.77 4.31 13.39
N LYS A 49 6.35 5.56 13.19
CA LYS A 49 6.67 6.69 14.08
C LYS A 49 6.10 6.52 15.50
N GLU A 50 6.64 7.28 16.44
CA GLU A 50 6.26 7.31 17.86
C GLU A 50 4.75 7.49 18.10
N GLU A 51 4.13 8.42 17.36
CA GLU A 51 2.70 8.72 17.42
C GLU A 51 1.78 7.57 17.00
N HIS A 52 2.33 6.52 16.37
CA HIS A 52 1.58 5.31 16.02
C HIS A 52 1.59 4.25 17.12
N THR A 53 1.70 4.65 18.38
CA THR A 53 1.66 3.75 19.53
C THR A 53 0.20 3.45 19.92
N ALA A 54 -0.14 2.17 20.15
CA ALA A 54 -1.40 1.81 20.82
C ALA A 54 -1.23 1.89 22.35
N ILE A 55 -0.31 1.08 22.86
CA ILE A 55 0.17 1.08 24.25
C ILE A 55 1.71 0.92 24.21
N PRO A 56 2.44 1.22 25.29
CA PRO A 56 3.90 1.11 25.30
C PRO A 56 4.39 -0.22 24.72
N GLY A 57 5.25 -0.14 23.71
CA GLY A 57 5.84 -1.30 23.02
C GLY A 57 5.07 -1.82 21.80
N PHE A 58 3.87 -1.31 21.51
CA PHE A 58 3.03 -1.83 20.41
C PHE A 58 2.46 -0.75 19.49
N VAL A 59 2.37 -1.09 18.21
CA VAL A 59 1.82 -0.24 17.15
C VAL A 59 0.29 -0.37 17.12
N TYR A 60 -0.45 0.74 16.96
CA TYR A 60 -1.91 0.67 16.89
C TYR A 60 -2.41 0.05 15.58
N GLY A 61 -3.47 -0.75 15.68
CA GLY A 61 -3.99 -1.53 14.54
C GLY A 61 -4.49 -0.67 13.39
N GLY A 62 -4.91 0.57 13.64
CA GLY A 62 -5.34 1.49 12.58
C GLY A 62 -4.22 1.83 11.59
N LEU A 63 -2.97 1.98 12.05
CA LEU A 63 -1.83 2.17 11.14
C LEU A 63 -1.62 0.94 10.24
N ILE A 64 -1.73 -0.26 10.81
CA ILE A 64 -1.54 -1.51 10.08
C ILE A 64 -2.66 -1.67 9.03
N ALA A 65 -3.91 -1.35 9.38
CA ALA A 65 -5.01 -1.31 8.44
C ALA A 65 -4.78 -0.28 7.32
N SER A 66 -4.30 0.93 7.64
CA SER A 66 -3.94 1.94 6.64
C SER A 66 -2.81 1.50 5.72
N LEU A 67 -1.80 0.80 6.25
CA LEU A 67 -0.72 0.21 5.47
C LEU A 67 -1.27 -0.83 4.49
N ILE A 68 -2.11 -1.76 4.96
CA ILE A 68 -2.76 -2.78 4.10
C ILE A 68 -3.59 -2.13 3.00
N ASP A 69 -4.41 -1.13 3.34
CA ASP A 69 -5.27 -0.42 2.40
C ASP A 69 -4.48 0.28 1.27
N CYS A 70 -3.50 1.10 1.66
CA CYS A 70 -2.69 1.85 0.72
C CYS A 70 -1.74 0.95 -0.09
N HIS A 71 -1.20 -0.09 0.54
CA HIS A 71 -0.44 -1.10 -0.16
C HIS A 71 -1.33 -1.81 -1.19
N GLY A 72 -2.51 -2.29 -0.80
CA GLY A 72 -3.44 -2.99 -1.69
C GLY A 72 -3.87 -2.18 -2.91
N THR A 73 -4.24 -0.90 -2.72
CA THR A 73 -4.56 -0.01 -3.85
C THR A 73 -3.35 0.31 -4.73
N GLY A 74 -2.16 0.46 -4.13
CA GLY A 74 -0.89 0.58 -4.85
C GLY A 74 -0.57 -0.68 -5.68
N SER A 75 -0.79 -1.86 -5.12
CA SER A 75 -0.56 -3.14 -5.82
C SER A 75 -1.50 -3.34 -7.00
N ALA A 76 -2.78 -2.98 -6.86
CA ALA A 76 -3.73 -2.99 -7.99
C ALA A 76 -3.32 -2.00 -9.10
N SER A 77 -2.83 -0.82 -8.70
CA SER A 77 -2.27 0.19 -9.61
C SER A 77 -1.07 -0.35 -10.38
N LEU A 78 -0.10 -0.96 -9.69
CA LEU A 78 1.05 -1.63 -10.28
C LEU A 78 0.66 -2.72 -11.29
N ALA A 79 -0.29 -3.58 -10.92
CA ALA A 79 -0.73 -4.69 -11.76
C ALA A 79 -1.38 -4.20 -13.06
N LEU A 80 -2.28 -3.22 -12.99
CA LEU A 80 -2.91 -2.67 -14.20
C LEU A 80 -1.92 -1.84 -15.03
N HIS A 81 -1.00 -1.11 -14.40
CA HIS A 81 0.06 -0.38 -15.10
C HIS A 81 0.95 -1.32 -15.93
N ARG A 82 1.42 -2.41 -15.30
CA ARG A 82 2.17 -3.49 -15.96
C ARG A 82 1.37 -4.17 -17.06
N LYS A 83 0.10 -4.46 -16.83
CA LYS A 83 -0.80 -5.04 -17.84
C LYS A 83 -0.93 -4.14 -19.07
N ASN A 84 -0.86 -2.82 -18.89
CA ASN A 84 -0.89 -1.85 -19.98
C ASN A 84 0.48 -1.70 -20.70
N GLY A 85 1.51 -2.44 -20.27
CA GLY A 85 2.84 -2.42 -20.88
C GLY A 85 3.81 -1.41 -20.26
N PHE A 86 3.50 -0.87 -19.08
CA PHE A 86 4.28 0.17 -18.41
C PHE A 86 4.84 -0.30 -17.07
N GLU A 87 5.91 0.32 -16.61
CA GLU A 87 6.51 0.04 -15.29
C GLU A 87 6.60 1.34 -14.48
N PRO A 88 6.69 1.29 -13.14
CA PRO A 88 6.98 2.48 -12.35
C PRO A 88 8.24 3.18 -12.88
N GLY A 89 8.14 4.49 -13.10
CA GLY A 89 9.20 5.32 -13.66
C GLY A 89 9.31 5.32 -15.18
N SER A 90 8.45 4.62 -15.93
CA SER A 90 8.47 4.64 -17.40
C SER A 90 7.97 5.96 -18.02
N GLY A 91 7.30 6.80 -17.22
CA GLY A 91 6.83 8.14 -17.60
C GLY A 91 5.33 8.24 -17.86
N GLU A 92 4.65 7.10 -18.04
CA GLU A 92 3.20 7.04 -18.17
C GLU A 92 2.52 7.13 -16.81
N GLU A 93 1.42 7.88 -16.77
CA GLU A 93 0.66 8.06 -15.54
C GLU A 93 -0.04 6.75 -15.15
N PRO A 94 0.20 6.23 -13.92
CA PRO A 94 -0.39 4.97 -13.52
C PRO A 94 -1.86 5.13 -13.10
N PRO A 95 -2.67 4.07 -13.31
CA PRO A 95 -4.09 4.10 -12.99
C PRO A 95 -4.31 4.24 -11.48
N ARG A 96 -5.27 5.07 -11.09
CA ARG A 96 -5.67 5.22 -9.69
C ARG A 96 -6.78 4.25 -9.32
N PHE A 97 -6.78 3.86 -8.04
CA PHE A 97 -7.73 2.93 -7.47
C PHE A 97 -8.34 3.51 -6.20
N VAL A 98 -9.57 3.09 -5.92
CA VAL A 98 -10.26 3.33 -4.65
C VAL A 98 -10.61 1.99 -4.00
N THR A 99 -10.60 1.95 -2.68
CA THR A 99 -10.95 0.75 -1.91
C THR A 99 -12.46 0.57 -1.88
N ALA A 100 -12.94 -0.57 -2.40
CA ALA A 100 -14.34 -0.97 -2.30
C ALA A 100 -14.64 -1.74 -1.01
N SER A 101 -13.69 -2.55 -0.53
CA SER A 101 -13.75 -3.18 0.79
C SER A 101 -12.35 -3.47 1.32
N LEU A 102 -12.23 -3.44 2.64
CA LEU A 102 -11.02 -3.77 3.39
C LEU A 102 -11.39 -4.78 4.48
N HIS A 103 -10.75 -5.93 4.48
CA HIS A 103 -10.80 -6.90 5.58
C HIS A 103 -9.41 -7.04 6.19
N VAL A 104 -9.33 -7.07 7.52
CA VAL A 104 -8.06 -7.18 8.25
C VAL A 104 -8.20 -8.14 9.42
N ASP A 105 -7.32 -9.13 9.45
CA ASP A 105 -7.13 -10.06 10.56
C ASP A 105 -5.86 -9.71 11.32
N PHE A 106 -5.99 -9.39 12.61
CA PHE A 106 -4.86 -9.15 13.50
C PHE A 106 -4.47 -10.44 14.20
N MET A 107 -3.40 -11.08 13.73
CA MET A 107 -2.93 -12.38 14.23
C MET A 107 -2.05 -12.26 15.48
N LYS A 108 -1.17 -11.25 15.50
CA LYS A 108 -0.23 -11.02 16.60
C LYS A 108 -0.05 -9.52 16.86
N PRO A 109 0.17 -9.09 18.11
CA PRO A 109 0.54 -7.71 18.41
C PRO A 109 1.77 -7.28 17.60
N THR A 110 1.71 -6.06 17.03
CA THR A 110 2.82 -5.54 16.22
C THR A 110 3.81 -4.81 17.13
N PRO A 111 5.06 -5.28 17.28
CA PRO A 111 6.04 -4.63 18.13
C PRO A 111 6.46 -3.28 17.56
N LYS A 112 6.70 -2.32 18.45
CA LYS A 112 7.26 -1.02 18.10
C LYS A 112 8.76 -1.12 17.79
N GLY A 113 9.26 -0.22 16.95
CA GLY A 113 10.68 -0.17 16.55
C GLY A 113 11.09 -1.22 15.52
N ALA A 114 10.15 -2.05 15.06
CA ALA A 114 10.38 -2.96 13.95
C ALA A 114 9.98 -2.30 12.62
N MET A 115 10.80 -2.49 11.59
CA MET A 115 10.42 -2.18 10.21
C MET A 115 9.29 -3.13 9.80
N LEU A 116 8.15 -2.57 9.39
CA LEU A 116 7.04 -3.32 8.84
C LEU A 116 7.31 -3.63 7.37
N ARG A 117 6.96 -4.84 6.96
CA ARG A 117 7.00 -5.29 5.57
C ARG A 117 5.64 -5.84 5.20
N ALA A 118 4.92 -5.10 4.34
CA ALA A 118 3.69 -5.57 3.72
C ALA A 118 4.02 -6.24 2.39
N ILE A 119 3.58 -7.47 2.19
CA ILE A 119 3.67 -8.20 0.91
C ILE A 119 2.27 -8.37 0.36
N GLY A 120 2.07 -8.09 -0.93
CA GLY A 120 0.79 -8.20 -1.61
C GLY A 120 0.84 -9.10 -2.83
N LYS A 121 -0.19 -9.93 -3.00
CA LYS A 121 -0.48 -10.72 -4.22
C LYS A 121 -1.75 -10.21 -4.87
N VAL A 122 -1.69 -9.92 -6.17
CA VAL A 122 -2.77 -9.28 -6.91
C VAL A 122 -3.47 -10.29 -7.80
N GLU A 123 -4.80 -10.32 -7.72
CA GLU A 123 -5.68 -11.11 -8.58
C GLU A 123 -6.64 -10.14 -9.31
N GLU A 124 -6.62 -10.17 -10.65
CA GLU A 124 -7.64 -9.47 -11.44
C GLU A 124 -8.92 -10.31 -11.48
N ILE A 125 -9.98 -9.82 -10.82
CA ILE A 125 -11.27 -10.50 -10.82
C ILE A 125 -12.25 -9.92 -11.84
N HIS A 126 -11.96 -8.72 -12.35
CA HIS A 126 -12.69 -8.02 -13.40
C HIS A 126 -11.76 -6.94 -13.99
N PRO A 127 -11.93 -6.50 -15.26
CA PRO A 127 -11.09 -5.45 -15.86
C PRO A 127 -10.97 -4.12 -15.10
N LYS A 128 -11.85 -3.88 -14.12
CA LYS A 128 -11.86 -2.68 -13.26
C LYS A 128 -11.81 -3.01 -11.76
N LYS A 129 -11.66 -4.28 -11.38
CA LYS A 129 -11.73 -4.71 -9.98
C LYS A 129 -10.67 -5.77 -9.71
N PHE A 130 -9.88 -5.53 -8.68
CA PHE A 130 -8.73 -6.34 -8.31
C PHE A 130 -8.87 -6.72 -6.85
N ARG A 131 -8.60 -7.98 -6.54
CA ARG A 131 -8.44 -8.46 -5.17
C ARG A 131 -6.95 -8.46 -4.86
N VAL A 132 -6.57 -7.94 -3.70
CA VAL A 132 -5.19 -8.00 -3.22
C VAL A 132 -5.17 -8.65 -1.85
N SER A 133 -4.52 -9.80 -1.74
CA SER A 133 -4.18 -10.42 -0.46
C SER A 133 -2.89 -9.81 0.06
N VAL A 134 -2.87 -9.37 1.32
CA VAL A 134 -1.75 -8.67 1.93
C VAL A 134 -1.36 -9.35 3.24
N GLU A 135 -0.07 -9.54 3.46
CA GLU A 135 0.51 -10.00 4.73
C GLU A 135 1.47 -8.94 5.27
N VAL A 136 1.34 -8.58 6.55
CA VAL A 136 2.19 -7.60 7.23
C VAL A 136 3.04 -8.28 8.28
N PHE A 137 4.36 -8.18 8.10
CA PHE A 137 5.37 -8.73 8.99
C PHE A 137 6.09 -7.64 9.78
N ALA A 138 6.40 -7.93 11.03
CA ALA A 138 7.43 -7.25 11.82
C ALA A 138 8.60 -8.21 12.03
N GLY A 139 9.69 -8.02 11.26
CA GLY A 139 10.75 -9.01 11.13
C GLY A 139 10.23 -10.30 10.49
N GLU A 140 10.32 -11.41 11.22
CA GLU A 140 9.80 -12.73 10.81
C GLU A 140 8.37 -12.99 11.33
N THR A 141 7.83 -12.10 12.17
CA THR A 141 6.52 -12.31 12.79
C THR A 141 5.41 -11.78 11.88
N LEU A 142 4.55 -12.67 11.39
CA LEU A 142 3.29 -12.30 10.74
C LEU A 142 2.34 -11.70 11.79
N CYS A 143 2.08 -10.40 11.68
CA CYS A 143 1.28 -9.65 12.64
C CYS A 143 -0.16 -9.46 12.17
N ALA A 144 -0.36 -9.18 10.88
CA ALA A 144 -1.68 -8.98 10.31
C ALA A 144 -1.76 -9.50 8.88
N GLY A 145 -2.97 -9.90 8.48
CA GLY A 145 -3.32 -10.29 7.13
C GLY A 145 -4.51 -9.45 6.68
N GLY A 146 -4.67 -9.26 5.38
CA GLY A 146 -5.82 -8.53 4.87
C GLY A 146 -6.16 -8.84 3.43
N GLU A 147 -7.38 -8.51 3.07
CA GLU A 147 -7.88 -8.52 1.70
C GLU A 147 -8.39 -7.12 1.34
N VAL A 148 -7.87 -6.58 0.24
CA VAL A 148 -8.29 -5.29 -0.31
C VAL A 148 -8.97 -5.53 -1.65
N MET A 149 -10.23 -5.10 -1.76
CA MET A 149 -10.93 -5.07 -3.03
C MET A 149 -10.77 -3.67 -3.62
N ALA A 150 -9.87 -3.54 -4.59
CA ALA A 150 -9.58 -2.28 -5.25
C ALA A 150 -10.39 -2.15 -6.55
N VAL A 151 -10.97 -0.97 -6.79
CA VAL A 151 -11.71 -0.65 -8.01
C VAL A 151 -11.03 0.52 -8.71
N VAL A 152 -10.88 0.44 -10.03
CA VAL A 152 -10.31 1.53 -10.85
C VAL A 152 -11.13 2.79 -10.61
N MET A 153 -10.44 3.88 -10.26
CA MET A 153 -11.07 5.17 -10.00
C MET A 153 -11.83 5.64 -11.25
N PRO A 154 -13.15 5.91 -11.15
CA PRO A 154 -13.92 6.35 -12.31
C PRO A 154 -13.55 7.78 -12.71
N SER A 155 -13.75 8.12 -13.98
CA SER A 155 -13.48 9.47 -14.53
C SER A 155 -14.39 10.58 -13.98
N SER A 156 -15.42 10.21 -13.21
CA SER A 156 -16.32 11.11 -12.49
C SER A 156 -15.87 11.39 -11.06
N PHE A 157 -14.82 10.75 -10.55
CA PHE A 157 -14.37 10.90 -9.17
C PHE A 157 -13.78 12.30 -8.95
N GLY A 158 -14.30 13.04 -7.97
CA GLY A 158 -13.84 14.41 -7.66
C GLY A 158 -14.38 15.51 -8.60
N LYS A 159 -15.44 15.24 -9.36
CA LYS A 159 -16.24 16.24 -10.08
C LYS A 159 -17.53 16.56 -9.33
#